data_AF-A0A933JTQ6-F1
#
_entry.id   AF-A0A933JTQ6-F1
#
_cell.length_a   1.000
_cell.length_b   1.000
_cell.length_c   1.000
_cell.angle_alpha   90.00
_cell.angle_beta   90.00
_cell.angle_gamma   90.00
#
_symmetry.space_group_name_H-M   'P 1'
#
loop_
_entity.id
_entity.type
_entity.pdbx_description
1 polymer ?
#
loop_
_entity_poly.entity_id
_entity_poly.type
_entity_poly.pdbx_seq_one_letter_code
_entity_poly.pdbx_strand_id
1 'polypeptide(L)'
;MEWIAVVAIFVVSAVIALVVRKNQQQKLLTAGGAADWKQAIEAAAQELGGRAAFAGATAQLRAEQEGLTITLKVEGDQLIAETTQYPDSKPIRIFLGASGAQPPSDFAHVPELELPPAYSLDPPVQLRSDEPTAAVDFANGAARELSEAAREAKAASASVLCRGGTVRLSLRGGRPSTAAVVSAIGTAARLSGLLGGDRAKAEVALKQIPSPSASKVTCALCGGDRRPEVPWVVCQRCRSPHHEECWTTAQRCARAGCGGTVSEPLT
;
A
#
# COMPACT_ATOMS: atom_id res chain seq x y z
N MET A 1 67.00 4.04 -6.33
CA MET A 1 66.00 5.07 -6.69
C MET A 1 64.81 4.52 -7.49
N GLU A 2 64.95 3.43 -8.25
CA GLU A 2 63.87 2.87 -9.08
C GLU A 2 62.62 2.41 -8.30
N TRP A 3 62.78 1.90 -7.08
CA TRP A 3 61.65 1.42 -6.26
C TRP A 3 60.67 2.52 -5.82
N ILE A 4 61.15 3.76 -5.66
CA ILE A 4 60.31 4.90 -5.26
C ILE A 4 59.36 5.29 -6.40
N ALA A 5 59.81 5.20 -7.66
CA ALA A 5 58.99 5.49 -8.83
C ALA A 5 57.84 4.47 -8.98
N VAL A 6 58.10 3.19 -8.74
CA VAL A 6 57.06 2.14 -8.85
C VAL A 6 55.98 2.32 -7.79
N VAL A 7 56.37 2.61 -6.53
CA VAL A 7 55.39 2.85 -5.45
C VAL A 7 54.55 4.09 -5.73
N ALA A 8 55.16 5.18 -6.22
CA ALA A 8 54.43 6.39 -6.58
C ALA A 8 53.36 6.14 -7.66
N ILE A 9 53.69 5.36 -8.69
CA ILE A 9 52.74 5.02 -9.78
C ILE A 9 51.55 4.21 -9.25
N PHE A 10 51.79 3.23 -8.37
CA PHE A 10 50.72 2.44 -7.76
C PHE A 10 49.78 3.29 -6.90
N VAL A 11 50.34 4.18 -6.08
CA VAL A 11 49.54 5.07 -5.22
C VAL A 11 48.70 6.03 -6.07
N VAL A 12 49.29 6.65 -7.10
CA VAL A 12 48.56 7.56 -8.00
C VAL A 12 47.45 6.81 -8.76
N SER A 13 47.73 5.60 -9.26
CA SER A 13 46.73 4.78 -9.95
C SER A 13 45.58 4.39 -9.04
N ALA A 14 45.87 4.02 -7.79
CA ALA A 14 44.85 3.70 -6.79
C ALA A 14 43.99 4.92 -6.43
N VAL A 15 44.60 6.11 -6.26
CA VAL A 15 43.88 7.36 -5.99
C VAL A 15 43.01 7.75 -7.18
N ILE A 16 43.51 7.66 -8.41
CA ILE A 16 42.74 7.95 -9.62
C ILE A 16 41.54 7.00 -9.72
N ALA A 17 41.74 5.69 -9.51
CA ALA A 17 40.65 4.72 -9.53
C ALA A 17 39.58 5.04 -8.48
N LEU A 18 39.99 5.47 -7.28
CA LEU A 18 39.08 5.83 -6.19
C LEU A 18 38.31 7.13 -6.51
N VAL A 19 38.96 8.13 -7.10
CA VAL A 19 38.33 9.39 -7.55
C VAL A 19 37.37 9.13 -8.71
N VAL A 20 37.76 8.35 -9.72
CA VAL A 20 36.90 8.00 -10.86
C VAL A 20 35.66 7.24 -10.37
N ARG A 21 35.83 6.29 -9.45
CA ARG A 21 34.71 5.55 -8.84
C ARG A 21 33.77 6.48 -8.06
N LYS A 22 34.32 7.43 -7.30
CA LYS A 22 33.52 8.43 -6.56
C LYS A 22 32.78 9.39 -7.49
N ASN A 23 33.41 9.80 -8.59
CA ASN A 23 32.82 10.71 -9.57
C ASN A 23 31.77 10.01 -10.44
N GLN A 24 31.97 8.73 -10.78
CA GLN A 24 30.94 7.90 -11.40
C GLN A 24 29.77 7.65 -10.45
N GLN A 25 30.02 7.42 -9.16
CA GLN A 25 28.96 7.34 -8.15
C GLN A 25 28.20 8.68 -8.02
N GLN A 26 28.88 9.84 -8.04
CA GLN A 26 28.22 11.15 -8.05
C GLN A 26 27.42 11.41 -9.32
N LYS A 27 27.91 11.00 -10.50
CA LYS A 27 27.15 11.07 -11.75
C LYS A 27 25.94 10.15 -11.74
N LEU A 28 26.05 8.96 -11.16
CA LEU A 28 24.91 8.05 -10.99
C LEU A 28 23.89 8.61 -9.98
N LEU A 29 24.35 9.32 -8.94
CA LEU A 29 23.46 9.99 -7.97
C LEU A 29 22.80 11.25 -8.53
N THR A 30 23.36 11.87 -9.59
CA THR A 30 22.75 13.01 -10.28
C THR A 30 21.88 12.60 -11.48
N ALA A 31 22.09 11.40 -12.03
CA ALA A 31 21.30 10.80 -13.12
C ALA A 31 20.08 9.99 -12.64
N GLY A 32 19.44 10.44 -11.56
CA GLY A 32 18.21 9.84 -11.02
C GLY A 32 17.14 10.89 -10.70
N GLY A 33 17.23 12.07 -11.33
CA GLY A 33 16.31 13.17 -11.05
C GLY A 33 14.87 12.85 -11.46
N ALA A 34 13.92 13.70 -11.07
CA ALA A 34 12.50 13.51 -11.42
C ALA A 34 12.23 13.29 -12.92
N ALA A 35 13.12 13.78 -13.80
CA ALA A 35 13.04 13.53 -15.24
C ALA A 35 13.11 12.03 -15.57
N ASP A 36 13.99 11.27 -14.90
CA ASP A 36 14.18 9.84 -15.13
C ASP A 36 12.99 9.02 -14.59
N TRP A 37 12.32 9.55 -13.56
CA TRP A 37 11.13 8.95 -12.95
C TRP A 37 9.83 9.30 -13.65
N LYS A 38 9.82 10.29 -14.55
CA LYS A 38 8.60 10.81 -15.16
C LYS A 38 7.77 9.71 -15.83
N GLN A 39 8.39 8.93 -16.72
CA GLN A 39 7.71 7.87 -17.46
C GLN A 39 7.16 6.79 -16.52
N ALA A 40 7.94 6.38 -15.51
CA ALA A 40 7.52 5.40 -14.52
C ALA A 40 6.32 5.89 -13.69
N ILE A 41 6.32 7.16 -13.31
CA ILE A 41 5.23 7.78 -12.55
C ILE A 41 3.97 7.94 -13.40
N GLU A 42 4.08 8.37 -14.66
CA GLU A 42 2.92 8.48 -15.56
C GLU A 42 2.29 7.11 -15.81
N ALA A 43 3.10 6.08 -16.07
CA ALA A 43 2.62 4.72 -16.23
C ALA A 43 1.95 4.18 -14.96
N ALA A 44 2.56 4.39 -13.79
CA ALA A 44 1.98 3.97 -12.52
C ALA A 44 0.70 4.75 -12.18
N ALA A 45 0.62 6.02 -12.55
CA ALA A 45 -0.61 6.82 -12.39
C ALA A 45 -1.74 6.23 -13.23
N GLN A 46 -1.47 5.79 -14.46
CA GLN A 46 -2.46 5.13 -15.29
C GLN A 46 -2.89 3.78 -14.70
N GLU A 47 -1.94 2.97 -14.22
CA GLU A 47 -2.23 1.65 -13.63
C GLU A 47 -3.04 1.75 -12.33
N LEU A 48 -2.71 2.71 -11.46
CA LEU A 48 -3.34 2.90 -10.15
C LEU A 48 -4.57 3.82 -10.18
N GLY A 49 -4.93 4.38 -11.34
CA GLY A 49 -5.97 5.43 -11.41
C GLY A 49 -5.61 6.70 -10.63
N GLY A 50 -4.31 6.99 -10.48
CA GLY A 50 -3.77 8.10 -9.71
C GLY A 50 -3.60 9.40 -10.50
N ARG A 51 -3.10 10.44 -9.82
CA ARG A 51 -2.78 11.75 -10.40
C ARG A 51 -1.29 12.04 -10.23
N ALA A 52 -0.57 12.10 -11.34
CA ALA A 52 0.81 12.53 -11.39
C ALA A 52 0.92 14.07 -11.43
N ALA A 53 1.95 14.62 -10.79
CA ALA A 53 2.31 16.03 -10.83
C ALA A 53 3.84 16.18 -10.91
N PHE A 54 4.31 17.14 -11.70
CA PHE A 54 5.74 17.37 -11.96
C PHE A 54 6.08 18.85 -11.76
N ALA A 55 7.11 19.14 -10.97
CA ALA A 55 7.54 20.51 -10.67
C ALA A 55 9.07 20.61 -10.62
N GLY A 56 9.68 21.03 -11.73
CA GLY A 56 11.14 21.15 -11.82
C GLY A 56 11.84 19.80 -11.61
N ALA A 57 12.57 19.67 -10.51
CA ALA A 57 13.33 18.47 -10.15
C ALA A 57 12.56 17.48 -9.26
N THR A 58 11.27 17.71 -9.00
CA THR A 58 10.43 16.82 -8.19
C THR A 58 9.30 16.22 -9.04
N ALA A 59 8.93 14.99 -8.70
CA ALA A 59 7.77 14.31 -9.24
C ALA A 59 6.93 13.73 -8.10
N GLN A 60 5.62 13.77 -8.25
CA GLN A 60 4.68 13.33 -7.24
C GLN A 60 3.57 12.50 -7.90
N LEU A 61 3.10 11.48 -7.20
CA LEU A 61 1.94 10.67 -7.56
C LEU A 61 1.01 10.58 -6.34
N ARG A 62 -0.26 10.91 -6.53
CA ARG A 62 -1.30 10.65 -5.53
C ARG A 62 -2.23 9.56 -6.07
N ALA A 63 -2.38 8.48 -5.32
CA ALA A 63 -3.26 7.36 -5.66
C ALA A 63 -4.04 6.88 -4.44
N GLU A 64 -5.15 6.19 -4.65
CA GLU A 64 -5.90 5.52 -3.60
C GLU A 64 -5.59 4.03 -3.62
N GLN A 65 -5.21 3.47 -2.48
CA GLN A 65 -4.90 2.05 -2.32
C GLN A 65 -5.51 1.57 -1.00
N GLU A 66 -6.29 0.49 -1.04
CA GLU A 66 -6.96 -0.07 0.15
C GLU A 66 -7.86 0.94 0.90
N GLY A 67 -8.35 1.98 0.21
CA GLY A 67 -9.12 3.08 0.81
C GLY A 67 -8.28 4.13 1.54
N LEU A 68 -6.96 4.10 1.37
CA LEU A 68 -6.02 5.10 1.86
C LEU A 68 -5.52 5.96 0.71
N THR A 69 -5.47 7.28 0.93
CA THR A 69 -4.79 8.18 0.01
C THR A 69 -3.29 8.12 0.27
N ILE A 70 -2.53 7.69 -0.74
CA ILE A 70 -1.08 7.60 -0.69
C ILE A 70 -0.47 8.67 -1.59
N THR A 71 0.46 9.41 -1.04
CA THR A 71 1.26 10.39 -1.76
C THR A 71 2.68 9.88 -1.89
N LEU A 72 3.08 9.56 -3.11
CA LEU A 72 4.45 9.23 -3.47
C LEU A 72 5.16 10.46 -4.03
N LYS A 73 6.38 10.72 -3.58
CA LYS A 73 7.27 11.80 -4.01
C LYS A 73 8.61 11.22 -4.42
N VAL A 74 9.22 11.80 -5.45
CA VAL A 74 10.61 11.54 -5.83
C VAL A 74 11.44 12.78 -5.51
N GLU A 75 12.45 12.60 -4.68
CA GLU A 75 13.39 13.63 -4.26
C GLU A 75 14.82 13.12 -4.46
N GLY A 76 15.49 13.57 -5.53
CA GLY A 76 16.80 13.02 -5.91
C GLY A 76 16.70 11.52 -6.22
N ASP A 77 17.53 10.71 -5.57
CA ASP A 77 17.55 9.24 -5.70
C ASP A 77 16.58 8.51 -4.77
N GLN A 78 15.68 9.25 -4.12
CA GLN A 78 14.78 8.73 -3.09
C GLN A 78 13.32 8.70 -3.56
N LEU A 79 12.69 7.54 -3.40
CA LEU A 79 11.25 7.33 -3.54
C LEU A 79 10.61 7.34 -2.16
N ILE A 80 9.66 8.25 -1.94
CA ILE A 80 9.06 8.50 -0.64
C ILE A 80 7.56 8.33 -0.75
N ALA A 81 7.00 7.27 -0.18
CA ALA A 81 5.56 7.04 -0.15
C ALA A 81 5.02 7.34 1.26
N GLU A 82 4.05 8.23 1.34
CA GLU A 82 3.48 8.74 2.59
C GLU A 82 1.96 8.55 2.60
N THR A 83 1.44 8.05 3.71
CA THR A 83 0.01 7.91 3.97
C THR A 83 -0.30 8.26 5.41
N THR A 84 -1.55 8.60 5.70
CA THR A 84 -2.03 8.66 7.07
C THR A 84 -2.04 7.25 7.68
N GLN A 85 -1.77 7.17 8.98
CA GLN A 85 -2.04 5.99 9.79
C GLN A 85 -3.54 5.70 9.76
N TYR A 86 -3.89 4.45 10.05
CA TYR A 86 -5.28 4.04 10.14
C TYR A 86 -6.02 4.89 11.19
N PRO A 87 -7.28 5.29 10.93
CA PRO A 87 -8.11 5.96 11.93
C PRO A 87 -8.09 5.19 13.26
N ASP A 88 -8.03 5.92 14.37
CA ASP A 88 -8.00 5.40 15.75
C ASP A 88 -6.74 4.60 16.15
N SER A 89 -5.72 4.48 15.29
CA SER A 89 -4.44 3.89 15.70
C SER A 89 -3.78 4.75 16.79
N LYS A 90 -3.21 4.11 17.81
CA LYS A 90 -2.43 4.82 18.83
C LYS A 90 -1.25 5.52 18.14
N PRO A 91 -1.00 6.82 18.41
CA PRO A 91 0.17 7.49 17.85
C PRO A 91 1.42 6.84 18.45
N ILE A 92 2.17 6.14 17.61
CA ILE A 92 3.45 5.50 17.99
C ILE A 92 4.58 6.06 17.16
N ARG A 93 5.79 6.13 17.76
CA ARG A 93 7.02 6.50 17.06
C ARG A 93 7.79 5.24 16.75
N ILE A 94 7.87 4.87 15.48
CA ILE A 94 8.66 3.74 15.03
C ILE A 94 9.57 4.18 13.89
N PHE A 95 10.84 3.81 13.97
CA PHE A 95 11.74 3.78 12.83
C PHE A 95 12.22 2.35 12.63
N LEU A 96 12.03 1.82 11.44
CA LEU A 96 12.61 0.55 11.00
C LEU A 96 13.39 0.82 9.71
N GLY A 97 14.71 0.64 9.76
CA GLY A 97 15.61 0.87 8.63
C GLY A 97 16.42 -0.36 8.28
N ALA A 98 16.59 -0.64 6.99
CA ALA A 98 17.42 -1.72 6.45
C ALA A 98 18.58 -1.14 5.60
N SER A 99 19.64 -1.91 5.44
CA SER A 99 20.77 -1.59 4.55
C SER A 99 21.46 -0.26 4.86
N GLY A 100 21.66 0.01 6.14
CA GLY A 100 22.33 1.24 6.60
C GLY A 100 21.46 2.49 6.52
N ALA A 101 20.16 2.36 6.27
CA ALA A 101 19.22 3.47 6.47
C ALA A 101 19.34 4.03 7.90
N GLN A 102 19.52 5.34 8.00
CA GLN A 102 19.71 6.01 9.28
C GLN A 102 18.41 6.63 9.79
N PRO A 103 18.15 6.60 11.10
CA PRO A 103 17.02 7.28 11.68
C PRO A 103 17.16 8.79 11.51
N PRO A 104 16.04 9.52 11.40
CA PRO A 104 16.03 10.96 11.54
C PRO A 104 16.69 11.42 12.85
N SER A 105 17.27 12.62 12.87
CA SER A 105 18.00 13.14 14.05
C SER A 105 17.11 13.26 15.30
N ASP A 106 15.82 13.51 15.12
CA ASP A 106 14.84 13.54 16.20
C ASP A 106 14.53 12.14 16.78
N PHE A 107 14.98 11.05 16.15
CA PHE A 107 14.91 9.69 16.71
C PHE A 107 16.16 9.31 17.51
N ALA A 108 17.13 10.21 17.67
CA ALA A 108 18.36 9.93 18.43
C ALA A 108 18.10 9.55 19.89
N HIS A 109 17.06 10.14 20.51
CA HIS A 109 16.66 9.89 21.90
C HIS A 109 15.69 8.70 22.07
N VAL A 110 15.17 8.16 20.96
CA VAL A 110 14.26 7.02 20.98
C VAL A 110 15.11 5.74 21.13
N PRO A 111 14.80 4.86 22.10
CA PRO A 111 15.63 3.70 22.38
C PRO A 111 15.65 2.75 21.17
N GLU A 112 16.83 2.20 20.94
CA GLU A 112 17.04 1.14 19.97
C GLU A 112 16.64 -0.20 20.57
N LEU A 113 15.91 -0.99 19.80
CA LEU A 113 15.34 -2.26 20.23
C LEU A 113 16.09 -3.39 19.55
N GLU A 114 16.39 -4.43 20.30
CA GLU A 114 16.95 -5.65 19.74
C GLU A 114 15.86 -6.40 18.98
N LEU A 115 16.13 -6.68 17.71
CA LEU A 115 15.27 -7.51 16.88
C LEU A 115 15.63 -8.98 17.09
N PRO A 116 14.64 -9.86 17.33
CA PRO A 116 14.84 -11.29 17.30
C PRO A 116 15.55 -11.76 16.02
N PRO A 117 16.46 -12.76 16.09
CA PRO A 117 17.22 -13.25 14.94
C PRO A 117 16.35 -13.74 13.77
N ALA A 118 15.10 -14.13 14.04
CA ALA A 118 14.14 -14.54 13.03
C ALA A 118 13.74 -13.41 12.06
N TYR A 119 13.97 -12.14 12.42
CA TYR A 119 13.71 -10.97 11.58
C TYR A 119 14.92 -10.55 10.75
N SER A 120 15.81 -11.50 10.46
CA SER A 120 17.03 -11.29 9.69
C SER A 120 16.68 -10.86 8.27
N LEU A 121 16.47 -9.55 8.10
CA LEU A 121 16.74 -8.91 6.84
C LEU A 121 18.26 -8.95 6.67
N ASP A 122 18.69 -9.56 5.58
CA ASP A 122 20.02 -9.33 5.06
C ASP A 122 19.90 -8.18 4.06
N PRO A 123 20.44 -6.98 4.37
CA PRO A 123 21.36 -6.61 5.46
C PRO A 123 20.68 -6.14 6.78
N PRO A 124 21.46 -6.01 7.89
CA PRO A 124 20.93 -5.74 9.24
C PRO A 124 19.96 -4.56 9.32
N VAL A 125 18.96 -4.77 10.16
CA VAL A 125 17.87 -3.83 10.44
C VAL A 125 18.08 -3.12 11.77
N GLN A 126 17.77 -1.83 11.78
CA GLN A 126 17.72 -1.01 12.98
C GLN A 126 16.26 -0.72 13.31
N LEU A 127 15.84 -1.05 14.53
CA LEU A 127 14.51 -0.72 15.06
C LEU A 127 14.64 0.26 16.22
N ARG A 128 13.91 1.37 16.17
CA ARG A 128 13.79 2.33 17.28
C ARG A 128 12.32 2.62 17.55
N SER A 129 11.91 2.58 18.82
CA SER A 129 10.55 2.97 19.22
C SER A 129 10.44 3.34 20.68
N ASP A 130 9.46 4.18 21.03
CA ASP A 130 9.03 4.45 22.40
C ASP A 130 8.04 3.41 22.94
N GLU A 131 7.58 2.47 22.11
CA GLU A 131 6.61 1.43 22.46
C GLU A 131 7.15 0.04 22.02
N PRO A 132 7.99 -0.62 22.85
CA PRO A 132 8.74 -1.80 22.43
C PRO A 132 7.89 -2.96 21.89
N THR A 133 6.81 -3.31 22.59
CA THR A 133 5.95 -4.44 22.20
C THR A 133 5.29 -4.20 20.83
N ALA A 134 4.67 -3.03 20.65
CA ALA A 134 4.02 -2.67 19.40
C ALA A 134 5.02 -2.56 18.24
N ALA A 135 6.23 -2.09 18.51
CA ALA A 135 7.28 -1.96 17.51
C ALA A 135 7.81 -3.31 17.02
N VAL A 136 7.97 -4.29 17.91
CA VAL A 136 8.38 -5.65 17.54
C VAL A 136 7.29 -6.34 16.72
N ASP A 137 6.02 -6.21 17.12
CA ASP A 137 4.88 -6.76 16.37
C ASP A 137 4.77 -6.14 14.97
N PHE A 138 4.92 -4.81 14.88
CA PHE A 138 4.96 -4.11 13.60
C PHE A 138 6.15 -4.57 12.75
N ALA A 139 7.35 -4.66 13.32
CA ALA A 139 8.56 -5.05 12.60
C ALA A 139 8.46 -6.43 11.97
N ASN A 140 7.78 -7.39 12.63
CA ASN A 140 7.53 -8.73 12.09
C ASN A 140 6.81 -8.69 10.73
N GLY A 141 5.72 -7.91 10.64
CA GLY A 141 5.00 -7.74 9.38
C GLY A 141 5.74 -6.84 8.39
N ALA A 142 6.33 -5.74 8.88
CA ALA A 142 6.94 -4.70 8.06
C ALA A 142 8.24 -5.16 7.38
N ALA A 143 9.01 -6.05 8.00
CA ALA A 143 10.29 -6.51 7.48
C ALA A 143 10.16 -7.11 6.08
N ARG A 144 9.18 -8.02 5.88
CA ARG A 144 8.92 -8.65 4.58
C ARG A 144 8.54 -7.62 3.51
N GLU A 145 7.62 -6.73 3.86
CA GLU A 145 7.11 -5.69 2.97
C GLU A 145 8.19 -4.69 2.56
N LEU A 146 9.09 -4.36 3.50
CA LEU A 146 10.22 -3.46 3.27
C LEU A 146 11.27 -4.11 2.35
N SER A 147 11.60 -5.38 2.56
CA SER A 147 12.54 -6.12 1.70
C SER A 147 12.02 -6.30 0.28
N GLU A 148 10.73 -6.60 0.12
CA GLU A 148 10.12 -6.73 -1.20
C GLU A 148 10.15 -5.40 -1.96
N ALA A 149 9.76 -4.30 -1.31
CA ALA A 149 9.83 -2.96 -1.90
C ALA A 149 11.26 -2.55 -2.25
N ALA A 150 12.22 -2.82 -1.37
CA ALA A 150 13.63 -2.55 -1.62
C ALA A 150 14.16 -3.33 -2.83
N ARG A 151 13.80 -4.62 -2.94
CA ARG A 151 14.21 -5.49 -4.05
C ARG A 151 13.60 -5.04 -5.37
N GLU A 152 12.30 -4.74 -5.40
CA GLU A 152 11.59 -4.31 -6.61
C GLU A 152 12.14 -2.97 -7.12
N ALA A 153 12.37 -2.03 -6.20
CA ALA A 153 12.99 -0.74 -6.51
C ALA A 153 14.49 -0.84 -6.80
N LYS A 154 15.13 -1.99 -6.54
CA LYS A 154 16.60 -2.15 -6.52
C LYS A 154 17.27 -1.06 -5.66
N ALA A 155 16.63 -0.73 -4.54
CA ALA A 155 17.08 0.31 -3.63
C ALA A 155 18.33 -0.13 -2.86
N ALA A 156 19.25 0.81 -2.66
CA ALA A 156 20.42 0.61 -1.81
C ALA A 156 20.03 0.56 -0.32
N SER A 157 19.00 1.30 0.07
CA SER A 157 18.43 1.23 1.42
C SER A 157 16.94 1.51 1.47
N ALA A 158 16.30 1.03 2.53
CA ALA A 158 14.87 1.16 2.74
C ALA A 158 14.58 1.45 4.21
N SER A 159 13.63 2.34 4.48
CA SER A 159 13.15 2.59 5.83
C SER A 159 11.67 2.92 5.87
N VAL A 160 11.05 2.63 6.99
CA VAL A 160 9.71 3.10 7.35
C VAL A 160 9.80 3.94 8.62
N LEU A 161 9.13 5.08 8.58
CA LEU A 161 8.97 6.00 9.70
C LEU A 161 7.48 6.15 10.01
N CYS A 162 7.10 5.79 11.22
CA CYS A 162 5.76 5.99 11.76
C CYS A 162 5.85 7.13 12.79
N ARG A 163 5.19 8.26 12.51
CA ARG A 163 5.20 9.43 13.40
C ARG A 163 3.97 10.30 13.17
N GLY A 164 3.37 10.79 14.26
CA GLY A 164 2.36 11.85 14.21
C GLY A 164 1.15 11.49 13.35
N GLY A 165 0.69 10.23 13.37
CA GLY A 165 -0.44 9.80 12.54
C GLY A 165 -0.08 9.57 11.08
N THR A 166 1.19 9.47 10.72
CA THR A 166 1.65 9.18 9.35
C THR A 166 2.55 7.96 9.28
N VAL A 167 2.54 7.31 8.13
CA VAL A 167 3.48 6.24 7.74
C VAL A 167 4.21 6.72 6.50
N ARG A 168 5.53 6.77 6.60
CA ARG A 168 6.42 7.21 5.52
C ARG A 168 7.40 6.10 5.19
N LEU A 169 7.22 5.48 4.02
CA LEU A 169 8.18 4.58 3.40
C LEU A 169 9.20 5.42 2.61
N SER A 170 10.48 5.09 2.74
CA SER A 170 11.59 5.71 2.00
C SER A 170 12.46 4.63 1.38
N LEU A 171 12.64 4.68 0.06
CA LEU A 171 13.53 3.80 -0.69
C LEU A 171 14.60 4.66 -1.37
N ARG A 172 15.87 4.44 -1.06
CA ARG A 172 16.98 5.27 -1.56
C ARG A 172 17.85 4.50 -2.54
N GLY A 173 18.31 5.18 -3.59
CA GLY A 173 19.14 4.60 -4.64
C GLY A 173 18.36 3.65 -5.55
N GLY A 174 17.03 3.81 -5.59
CA GLY A 174 16.16 3.00 -6.43
C GLY A 174 16.32 3.33 -7.91
N ARG A 175 16.00 2.38 -8.79
CA ARG A 175 15.96 2.61 -10.24
C ARG A 175 14.55 2.96 -10.69
N PRO A 176 14.38 3.93 -11.62
CA PRO A 176 13.08 4.25 -12.18
C PRO A 176 12.43 3.04 -12.85
N SER A 177 11.27 2.62 -12.34
CA SER A 177 10.42 1.62 -12.98
C SER A 177 8.99 1.78 -12.49
N THR A 178 8.01 1.45 -13.35
CA THR A 178 6.59 1.44 -12.97
C THR A 178 6.34 0.52 -11.78
N ALA A 179 6.94 -0.69 -11.81
CA ALA A 179 6.80 -1.67 -10.75
C ALA A 179 7.33 -1.18 -9.40
N ALA A 180 8.44 -0.42 -9.38
CA ALA A 180 8.95 0.19 -8.16
C ALA A 180 7.98 1.21 -7.56
N VAL A 181 7.36 2.05 -8.41
CA VAL A 181 6.37 3.06 -7.98
C VAL A 181 5.11 2.39 -7.43
N VAL A 182 4.58 1.39 -8.15
CA VAL A 182 3.40 0.61 -7.74
C VAL A 182 3.69 -0.15 -6.44
N SER A 183 4.85 -0.81 -6.36
CA SER A 183 5.28 -1.53 -5.16
C SER A 183 5.40 -0.58 -3.96
N ALA A 184 6.02 0.59 -4.11
CA ALA A 184 6.16 1.53 -3.00
C ALA A 184 4.81 2.03 -2.46
N ILE A 185 3.85 2.32 -3.34
CA ILE A 185 2.49 2.72 -2.96
C ILE A 185 1.78 1.56 -2.24
N GLY A 186 1.79 0.36 -2.82
CA GLY A 186 1.18 -0.82 -2.21
C GLY A 186 1.79 -1.15 -0.85
N THR A 187 3.11 -1.09 -0.73
CA THR A 187 3.83 -1.33 0.53
C THR A 187 3.47 -0.28 1.58
N ALA A 188 3.38 1.01 1.23
CA ALA A 188 2.95 2.04 2.18
C ALA A 188 1.51 1.81 2.69
N ALA A 189 0.60 1.33 1.83
CA ALA A 189 -0.76 0.95 2.22
C ALA A 189 -0.75 -0.17 3.27
N ARG A 190 -0.04 -1.27 2.95
CA ARG A 190 0.04 -2.44 3.82
C ARG A 190 0.74 -2.14 5.15
N LEU A 191 1.79 -1.31 5.14
CA LEU A 191 2.45 -0.83 6.35
C LEU A 191 1.50 -0.02 7.24
N SER A 192 0.63 0.81 6.66
CA SER A 192 -0.42 1.50 7.43
C SER A 192 -1.45 0.52 8.00
N GLY A 193 -1.84 -0.50 7.25
CA GLY A 193 -2.72 -1.59 7.72
C GLY A 193 -2.15 -2.36 8.91
N LEU A 194 -0.84 -2.60 8.96
CA LEU A 194 -0.17 -3.27 10.09
C LEU A 194 -0.30 -2.48 11.41
N LEU A 195 -0.31 -1.15 11.35
CA LEU A 195 -0.48 -0.29 12.53
C LEU A 195 -1.92 -0.23 13.03
N GLY A 196 -2.90 -0.43 12.16
CA GLY A 196 -4.33 -0.47 12.51
C GLY A 196 -4.76 -1.79 13.17
N GLY A 197 -3.86 -2.78 13.29
CA GLY A 197 -4.10 -4.03 13.98
C GLY A 197 -5.26 -4.85 13.39
N ASP A 198 -5.96 -5.59 14.26
CA ASP A 198 -7.06 -6.48 13.85
C ASP A 198 -8.27 -5.75 13.28
N ARG A 199 -8.45 -4.48 13.65
CA ARG A 199 -9.54 -3.65 13.10
C ARG A 199 -9.31 -3.32 11.64
N ALA A 200 -8.11 -2.87 11.26
CA ALA A 200 -7.79 -2.62 9.85
C ALA A 200 -7.94 -3.91 9.02
N LYS A 201 -7.50 -5.05 9.55
CA LYS A 201 -7.71 -6.36 8.91
C LYS A 201 -9.19 -6.70 8.75
N ALA A 202 -10.02 -6.44 9.78
CA ALA A 202 -11.46 -6.68 9.74
C ALA A 202 -12.18 -5.75 8.75
N GLU A 203 -11.82 -4.48 8.68
CA GLU A 203 -12.41 -3.53 7.74
C GLU A 203 -12.01 -3.83 6.29
N VAL A 204 -10.76 -4.24 6.03
CA VAL A 204 -10.33 -4.76 4.72
C VAL A 204 -11.12 -6.04 4.37
N ALA A 205 -11.28 -6.97 5.31
CA ALA A 205 -12.07 -8.18 5.10
C ALA A 205 -13.55 -7.85 4.80
N LEU A 206 -14.14 -6.86 5.49
CA LEU A 206 -15.50 -6.39 5.23
C LEU A 206 -15.65 -5.73 3.86
N LYS A 207 -14.66 -4.93 3.41
CA LYS A 207 -14.65 -4.35 2.04
C LYS A 207 -14.49 -5.40 0.95
N GLN A 208 -13.86 -6.53 1.26
CA GLN A 208 -13.72 -7.68 0.35
C GLN A 208 -14.94 -8.60 0.33
N ILE A 209 -15.90 -8.44 1.26
CA ILE A 209 -17.20 -9.09 1.11
C ILE A 209 -17.84 -8.43 -0.12
N PRO A 210 -18.08 -9.18 -1.21
CA PRO A 210 -18.79 -8.62 -2.35
C PRO A 210 -20.09 -8.04 -1.81
N SER A 211 -20.37 -6.76 -2.10
CA SER A 211 -21.70 -6.21 -1.80
C SER A 211 -22.71 -7.23 -2.28
N PRO A 212 -23.64 -7.70 -1.43
CA PRO A 212 -24.54 -8.78 -1.79
C PRO A 212 -25.15 -8.38 -3.13
N SER A 213 -24.77 -9.09 -4.19
CA SER A 213 -25.26 -8.81 -5.55
C SER A 213 -26.76 -8.72 -5.40
N ALA A 214 -27.37 -7.57 -5.76
CA ALA A 214 -28.79 -7.31 -5.53
C ALA A 214 -29.55 -8.60 -5.76
N SER A 215 -29.96 -9.26 -4.67
CA SER A 215 -30.27 -10.69 -4.73
C SER A 215 -31.37 -10.84 -5.75
N LYS A 216 -31.08 -11.57 -6.83
CA LYS A 216 -31.99 -11.69 -7.97
C LYS A 216 -33.36 -12.10 -7.43
N VAL A 217 -34.31 -11.16 -7.45
CA VAL A 217 -35.62 -11.37 -6.84
C VAL A 217 -36.39 -12.30 -7.76
N THR A 218 -36.66 -13.52 -7.30
CA THR A 218 -37.40 -14.55 -8.05
C THR A 218 -38.78 -14.76 -7.45
N CYS A 219 -39.76 -15.06 -8.30
CA CYS A 219 -41.12 -15.30 -7.85
C CYS A 219 -41.16 -16.63 -7.07
N ALA A 220 -41.72 -16.60 -5.87
CA ALA A 220 -41.80 -17.78 -5.03
C ALA A 220 -42.78 -18.86 -5.54
N LEU A 221 -43.57 -18.58 -6.58
CA LEU A 221 -44.40 -19.57 -7.28
C LEU A 221 -43.67 -20.19 -8.48
N CYS A 222 -43.22 -19.38 -9.45
CA CYS A 222 -42.69 -19.89 -10.71
C CYS A 222 -41.16 -19.95 -10.79
N GLY A 223 -40.44 -19.38 -9.82
CA GLY A 223 -38.99 -19.26 -9.82
C GLY A 223 -38.43 -18.27 -10.85
N GLY A 224 -39.30 -17.66 -11.67
CA GLY A 224 -38.90 -16.69 -12.70
C GLY A 224 -38.42 -15.37 -12.10
N ASP A 225 -37.48 -14.74 -12.80
CA ASP A 225 -36.86 -13.48 -12.39
C ASP A 225 -37.82 -12.29 -12.48
N ARG A 226 -37.42 -11.19 -11.84
CA ARG A 226 -38.01 -9.86 -12.03
C ARG A 226 -37.87 -9.39 -13.48
N ARG A 227 -39.02 -9.16 -14.11
CA ARG A 227 -39.17 -8.53 -15.43
C ARG A 227 -39.65 -7.09 -15.22
N PRO A 228 -39.09 -6.08 -15.92
CA PRO A 228 -39.46 -4.67 -15.73
C PRO A 228 -40.94 -4.36 -15.95
N GLU A 229 -41.57 -5.05 -16.90
CA GLU A 229 -42.95 -4.79 -17.37
C GLU A 229 -44.02 -5.55 -16.58
N VAL A 230 -43.64 -6.46 -15.67
CA VAL A 230 -44.59 -7.32 -14.96
C VAL A 230 -44.70 -6.82 -13.52
N PRO A 231 -45.88 -6.37 -13.06
CA PRO A 231 -46.05 -5.93 -11.69
C PRO A 231 -45.75 -7.04 -10.69
N TRP A 232 -45.27 -6.64 -9.51
CA TRP A 232 -44.95 -7.54 -8.41
C TRP A 232 -45.83 -7.26 -7.21
N VAL A 233 -46.15 -8.34 -6.51
CA VAL A 233 -46.82 -8.29 -5.22
C VAL A 233 -45.99 -9.07 -4.21
N VAL A 234 -46.07 -8.65 -2.96
CA VAL A 234 -45.44 -9.38 -1.85
C VAL A 234 -46.50 -9.94 -0.93
N CYS A 235 -46.30 -11.18 -0.49
CA CYS A 235 -47.17 -11.78 0.51
C CYS A 235 -47.13 -10.90 1.78
N GLN A 236 -48.28 -10.45 2.25
CA GLN A 236 -48.38 -9.55 3.39
C GLN A 236 -47.79 -10.18 4.67
N ARG A 237 -47.89 -11.51 4.81
CA ARG A 237 -47.44 -12.23 6.01
C ARG A 237 -45.96 -12.62 5.97
N CYS A 238 -45.51 -13.28 4.92
CA CYS A 238 -44.15 -13.84 4.85
C CYS A 238 -43.20 -13.08 3.93
N ARG A 239 -43.66 -11.97 3.34
CA ARG A 239 -42.88 -11.08 2.45
C ARG A 239 -42.26 -11.78 1.25
N SER A 240 -42.76 -12.96 0.87
CA SER A 240 -42.28 -13.65 -0.33
C SER A 240 -42.75 -12.90 -1.57
N PRO A 241 -41.87 -12.62 -2.54
CA PRO A 241 -42.21 -11.89 -3.74
C PRO A 241 -42.85 -12.80 -4.80
N HIS A 242 -43.82 -12.27 -5.52
CA HIS A 242 -44.53 -12.96 -6.60
C HIS A 242 -44.79 -12.02 -7.78
N HIS A 243 -44.84 -12.54 -9.00
CA HIS A 243 -45.48 -11.81 -10.09
C HIS A 243 -46.98 -11.66 -9.79
N GLU A 244 -47.59 -10.53 -10.13
CA GLU A 244 -49.02 -10.30 -9.91
C GLU A 244 -49.90 -11.37 -10.60
N GLU A 245 -49.51 -11.79 -11.81
CA GLU A 245 -50.17 -12.88 -12.56
C GLU A 245 -50.11 -14.23 -11.82
N CYS A 246 -48.96 -14.55 -11.21
CA CYS A 246 -48.75 -15.77 -10.43
C CYS A 246 -49.63 -15.76 -9.17
N TRP A 247 -49.71 -14.62 -8.50
CA TRP A 247 -50.55 -14.47 -7.33
C TRP A 247 -52.05 -14.57 -7.68
N THR A 248 -52.48 -13.88 -8.73
CA THR A 248 -53.87 -13.89 -9.20
C THR A 248 -54.32 -15.30 -9.60
N THR A 249 -53.42 -16.09 -10.18
CA THR A 249 -53.71 -17.48 -10.54
C THR A 249 -53.78 -18.39 -9.30
N ALA A 250 -52.82 -18.26 -8.38
CA ALA A 250 -52.74 -19.14 -7.22
C ALA A 250 -53.71 -18.77 -6.09
N GLN A 251 -54.10 -17.49 -5.98
CA GLN A 251 -54.91 -16.90 -4.90
C GLN A 251 -54.35 -17.15 -3.48
N ARG A 252 -53.09 -17.59 -3.38
CA ARG A 252 -52.37 -17.84 -2.12
C ARG A 252 -50.86 -17.89 -2.33
N CYS A 253 -50.11 -17.60 -1.28
CA CYS A 253 -48.65 -17.69 -1.28
C CYS A 253 -48.18 -19.14 -1.44
N ALA A 254 -47.39 -19.43 -2.47
CA ALA A 254 -46.80 -20.75 -2.69
C ALA A 254 -45.85 -21.24 -1.58
N ARG A 255 -45.20 -20.30 -0.87
CA ARG A 255 -44.22 -20.63 0.17
C ARG A 255 -44.84 -21.03 1.50
N ALA A 256 -45.97 -20.42 1.86
CA ALA A 256 -46.54 -20.52 3.21
C ALA A 256 -48.08 -20.59 3.25
N GLY A 257 -48.75 -20.69 2.09
CA GLY A 257 -50.22 -20.81 2.00
C GLY A 257 -51.01 -19.58 2.47
N CYS A 258 -50.39 -18.41 2.58
CA CYS A 258 -51.03 -17.17 3.07
C CYS A 258 -51.99 -16.56 2.04
N GLY A 259 -53.05 -15.88 2.48
CA GLY A 259 -54.12 -15.37 1.60
C GLY A 259 -54.16 -13.85 1.35
N GLY A 260 -53.07 -13.11 1.57
CA GLY A 260 -53.05 -11.64 1.40
C GLY A 260 -51.79 -11.12 0.73
N THR A 261 -51.93 -10.08 -0.09
CA THR A 261 -50.86 -9.36 -0.78
C THR A 261 -50.93 -7.87 -0.56
N VAL A 262 -49.78 -7.23 -0.68
CA VAL A 262 -49.67 -5.79 -0.90
C VAL A 262 -48.91 -5.55 -2.21
N SER A 263 -49.45 -4.66 -3.04
CA SER A 263 -48.76 -4.17 -4.22
C SER A 263 -47.64 -3.25 -3.75
N GLU A 264 -46.40 -3.63 -4.05
CA GLU A 264 -45.23 -2.85 -3.66
C GLU A 264 -44.70 -2.15 -4.91
N PRO A 265 -44.78 -0.81 -5.00
CA PRO A 265 -44.04 -0.08 -6.02
C PRO A 265 -42.55 -0.21 -5.67
N LEU A 266 -41.91 -1.22 -6.24
CA LEU A 266 -40.50 -1.50 -6.00
C LEU A 266 -39.67 -0.58 -6.91
N THR A 267 -39.27 0.58 -6.38
CA THR A 267 -38.15 1.39 -6.91
C THR A 267 -36.86 0.59 -6.90
#